data_AF-A0A0K2RK24-F1
#
_entry.id   AF-A0A0K2RK24-F1
#
_cell.length_a   1.000
_cell.length_b   1.000
_cell.length_c   1.000
_cell.angle_alpha   90.00
_cell.angle_beta   90.00
_cell.angle_gamma   90.00
#
_symmetry.space_group_name_H-M   'P 1'
#
loop_
_entity.id
_entity.type
_entity.pdbx_description
1 polymer ?
#
loop_
_entity_poly.entity_id
_entity_poly.type
_entity_poly.pdbx_seq_one_letter_code
_entity_poly.pdbx_strand_id
1 'polypeptide(L)'
;MPTGRATFEVPAGLPLGWHSLTAESDGVTATAALAVVPASLQTAAGLEERRGWGLATQLYSVRSKRSWGIGDFADLADLASLAGARGADYVLVNPLHAADPVPPIQASPYSPSTRRFFNPLYIRVESIPELAYVKPRKRATVDRLLDHVHALNKDAERLDRDQIFAAKLAALELLHTVKLSPARQRAFEEFCRESGPGLDDFALWCAIREDRSPDDPSGRTRGHPRFAQGRVDAPGFGRPDRFPPLASVDLR
;
A
#
# COMPACT_ATOMS: atom_id res chain seq x y z
N MET A 1 -13.23 -46.66 -5.19
CA MET A 1 -11.77 -46.86 -5.10
C MET A 1 -11.33 -46.45 -3.71
N PRO A 2 -10.64 -47.30 -2.94
CA PRO A 2 -10.08 -46.88 -1.65
C PRO A 2 -8.95 -45.88 -1.88
N THR A 3 -8.93 -44.79 -1.11
CA THR A 3 -7.85 -43.80 -1.15
C THR A 3 -6.65 -44.33 -0.36
N GLY A 4 -5.51 -44.53 -1.03
CA GLY A 4 -4.23 -44.80 -0.36
C GLY A 4 -3.68 -43.53 0.30
N ARG A 5 -2.97 -43.67 1.43
CA ARG A 5 -2.32 -42.56 2.13
C ARG A 5 -0.87 -42.91 2.44
N ALA A 6 0.04 -42.03 2.05
CA ALA A 6 1.46 -42.06 2.42
C ALA A 6 1.83 -40.80 3.21
N THR A 7 2.98 -40.82 3.88
CA THR A 7 3.52 -39.68 4.63
C THR A 7 5.00 -39.58 4.36
N PHE A 8 5.46 -38.35 4.12
CA PHE A 8 6.84 -38.03 3.79
C PHE A 8 7.34 -36.92 4.70
N GLU A 9 8.61 -36.98 5.07
CA GLU A 9 9.27 -35.88 5.75
C GLU A 9 9.81 -34.89 4.73
N VAL A 10 9.66 -33.60 5.04
CA VAL A 10 10.26 -32.52 4.25
C VAL A 10 11.74 -32.42 4.62
N PRO A 11 12.66 -32.15 3.67
CA PRO A 11 14.09 -32.00 3.96
C PRO A 11 14.35 -30.97 5.07
N ALA A 12 15.22 -31.34 6.01
CA ALA A 12 15.70 -30.41 7.01
C ALA A 12 16.56 -29.31 6.35
N GLY A 13 16.54 -28.10 6.92
CA GLY A 13 17.43 -27.01 6.50
C GLY A 13 17.01 -26.28 5.22
N LEU A 14 15.76 -26.41 4.77
CA LEU A 14 15.23 -25.56 3.70
C LEU A 14 15.37 -24.08 4.08
N PRO A 15 15.78 -23.19 3.14
CA PRO A 15 15.87 -21.77 3.43
C PRO A 15 14.48 -21.19 3.67
N LEU A 16 14.42 -20.10 4.44
CA LEU A 16 13.18 -19.34 4.66
C LEU A 16 12.60 -18.88 3.32
N GLY A 17 11.28 -18.99 3.17
CA GLY A 17 10.60 -18.52 1.97
C GLY A 17 9.44 -19.42 1.55
N TRP A 18 8.96 -19.13 0.34
CA TRP A 18 7.89 -19.86 -0.32
C TRP A 18 8.49 -20.86 -1.30
N HIS A 19 8.16 -22.13 -1.11
CA HIS A 19 8.58 -23.24 -1.96
C HIS A 19 7.35 -23.90 -2.60
N SER A 20 7.60 -24.79 -3.56
CA SER A 20 6.57 -25.62 -4.17
C SER A 20 6.85 -27.09 -3.87
N LEU A 21 5.83 -27.77 -3.37
CA LEU A 21 5.80 -29.22 -3.22
C LEU A 21 5.13 -29.82 -4.45
N THR A 22 5.79 -30.77 -5.11
CA THR A 22 5.24 -31.50 -6.26
C THR A 22 5.17 -32.97 -5.92
N ALA A 23 4.02 -33.60 -6.18
CA ALA A 23 3.81 -35.03 -6.05
C ALA A 23 3.35 -35.59 -7.40
N GLU A 24 3.92 -36.73 -7.81
CA GLU A 24 3.57 -37.42 -9.05
C GLU A 24 3.22 -38.89 -8.75
N SER A 25 2.06 -39.36 -9.22
CA SER A 25 1.62 -40.75 -9.08
C SER A 25 0.75 -41.14 -10.26
N ASP A 26 1.03 -42.29 -10.88
CA ASP A 26 0.25 -42.83 -12.01
C ASP A 26 -0.03 -41.81 -13.13
N GLY A 27 0.96 -40.95 -13.44
CA GLY A 27 0.85 -39.89 -14.44
C GLY A 27 0.03 -38.66 -14.02
N VAL A 28 -0.38 -38.58 -12.75
CA VAL A 28 -1.06 -37.43 -12.16
C VAL A 28 -0.07 -36.62 -11.33
N THR A 29 0.07 -35.33 -11.65
CA THR A 29 0.88 -34.37 -10.88
C THR A 29 -0.02 -33.47 -10.05
N ALA A 30 0.31 -33.31 -8.76
CA ALA A 30 -0.29 -32.34 -7.86
C ALA A 30 0.78 -31.39 -7.31
N THR A 31 0.43 -30.12 -7.12
CA THR A 31 1.32 -29.11 -6.52
C THR A 31 0.67 -28.44 -5.32
N ALA A 32 1.50 -28.08 -4.34
CA ALA A 32 1.09 -27.32 -3.16
C ALA A 32 2.17 -26.30 -2.77
N ALA A 33 1.77 -25.23 -2.08
CA ALA A 33 2.71 -24.28 -1.51
C ALA A 33 3.29 -24.84 -0.20
N LEU A 34 4.60 -24.68 -0.02
CA LEU A 34 5.31 -24.98 1.22
C LEU A 34 5.94 -23.69 1.76
N ALA A 35 5.48 -23.21 2.91
CA ALA A 35 6.03 -22.03 3.56
C ALA A 35 7.03 -22.44 4.66
N VAL A 36 8.29 -22.01 4.51
CA VAL A 36 9.33 -22.20 5.52
C VAL A 36 9.54 -20.87 6.24
N VAL A 37 9.24 -20.85 7.54
CA VAL A 37 9.16 -19.63 8.36
C VAL A 37 10.24 -19.62 9.45
N PRO A 38 10.70 -18.44 9.89
CA PRO A 38 11.63 -18.36 11.01
C PRO A 38 10.93 -18.80 12.30
N ALA A 39 11.70 -19.35 13.24
CA ALA A 39 11.20 -19.71 14.57
C ALA A 39 10.81 -18.48 15.41
N SER A 40 11.46 -17.34 15.18
CA SER A 40 11.18 -16.07 15.85
C SER A 40 11.60 -14.86 14.99
N LEU A 41 11.00 -13.70 15.25
CA LEU A 41 11.40 -12.44 14.62
C LEU A 41 12.54 -11.80 15.42
N GLN A 42 13.63 -11.47 14.73
CA GLN A 42 14.82 -10.85 15.34
C GLN A 42 14.89 -9.33 15.13
N THR A 43 13.88 -8.74 14.48
CA THR A 43 13.87 -7.32 14.08
C THR A 43 13.85 -6.34 15.25
N ALA A 44 13.47 -6.79 16.45
CA ALA A 44 13.42 -5.98 17.66
C ALA A 44 14.51 -6.34 18.69
N ALA A 45 15.49 -7.19 18.35
CA ALA A 45 16.50 -7.67 19.31
C ALA A 45 17.23 -6.52 20.05
N GLY A 46 17.55 -5.42 19.36
CA GLY A 46 18.15 -4.25 20.01
C GLY A 46 17.24 -3.53 21.02
N LEU A 47 15.92 -3.71 20.94
CA LEU A 47 14.95 -3.23 21.93
C LEU A 47 14.71 -4.25 23.07
N GLU A 48 15.22 -5.47 22.95
CA GLU A 48 15.22 -6.45 24.05
C GLU A 48 16.38 -6.15 25.01
N GLU A 49 17.50 -5.64 24.49
CA GLU A 49 18.70 -5.28 25.27
C GLU A 49 18.57 -3.93 26.00
N ARG A 50 17.69 -3.03 25.53
CA ARG A 50 17.40 -1.75 26.18
C ARG A 50 15.94 -1.34 26.00
N ARG A 51 15.41 -0.58 26.96
CA ARG A 51 14.06 0.02 26.80
C ARG A 51 14.11 1.08 25.70
N GLY A 52 13.33 0.86 24.64
CA GLY A 52 13.06 1.87 23.63
C GLY A 52 11.78 2.65 23.90
N TRP A 53 11.64 3.79 23.21
CA TRP A 53 10.40 4.56 23.22
C TRP A 53 10.14 5.13 21.83
N GLY A 54 8.88 5.47 21.56
CA GLY A 54 8.48 6.07 20.29
C GLY A 54 7.24 6.92 20.42
N LEU A 55 6.88 7.60 19.34
CA LEU A 55 5.62 8.35 19.26
C LEU A 55 4.52 7.44 18.72
N ALA A 56 3.32 7.55 19.28
CA ALA A 56 2.12 7.00 18.68
C ALA A 56 1.21 8.17 18.27
N THR A 57 0.85 8.23 16.99
CA THR A 57 0.04 9.33 16.46
C THR A 57 -1.00 8.84 15.45
N GLN A 58 -2.01 9.67 15.23
CA GLN A 58 -2.91 9.55 14.11
C GLN A 58 -2.39 10.51 13.04
N LEU A 59 -1.74 10.00 11.99
CA LEU A 59 -1.07 10.83 10.99
C LEU A 59 -2.00 11.90 10.41
N TYR A 60 -3.26 11.54 10.15
CA TYR A 60 -4.25 12.49 9.62
C TYR A 60 -4.47 13.73 10.50
N SER A 61 -4.15 13.69 11.80
CA SER A 61 -4.29 14.85 12.70
C SER A 61 -3.01 15.68 12.85
N VAL A 62 -1.86 15.21 12.36
CA VAL A 62 -0.55 15.90 12.49
C VAL A 62 -0.34 16.85 11.32
N ARG A 63 -0.64 18.13 11.49
CA ARG A 63 -0.50 19.13 10.42
C ARG A 63 0.73 20.02 10.62
N SER A 64 1.45 20.27 9.53
CA SER A 64 2.46 21.32 9.43
C SER A 64 1.88 22.55 8.73
N LYS A 65 2.67 23.64 8.70
CA LYS A 65 2.34 24.83 7.89
C LYS A 65 2.26 24.55 6.39
N ARG A 66 2.74 23.39 5.92
CA ARG A 66 2.73 22.99 4.52
C ARG A 66 1.58 22.02 4.22
N SER A 67 0.86 21.52 5.23
CA SER A 67 -0.20 20.53 5.04
C SER A 67 -1.36 21.03 4.16
N TRP A 68 -2.00 20.10 3.43
CA TRP A 68 -3.24 20.40 2.68
C TRP A 68 -4.44 20.14 3.59
N GLY A 69 -4.47 20.75 4.78
CA GLY A 69 -5.51 20.51 5.80
C GLY A 69 -5.36 19.21 6.60
N ILE A 70 -4.61 18.23 6.07
CA ILE A 70 -4.38 16.91 6.68
C ILE A 70 -2.88 16.58 6.76
N GLY A 71 -2.48 15.85 7.79
CA GLY A 71 -1.14 15.30 7.90
C GLY A 71 -0.86 14.24 6.84
N ASP A 72 0.34 14.24 6.27
CA ASP A 72 0.70 13.39 5.14
C ASP A 72 2.13 12.87 5.17
N PHE A 73 2.61 12.19 4.12
CA PHE A 73 3.92 11.53 4.16
C PHE A 73 5.10 12.47 4.38
N ALA A 74 5.00 13.75 3.98
CA ALA A 74 6.04 14.73 4.29
C ALA A 74 6.01 15.10 5.78
N ASP A 75 4.81 15.25 6.36
CA ASP A 75 4.65 15.52 7.79
C ASP A 75 5.13 14.34 8.64
N LEU A 76 4.92 13.10 8.17
CA LEU A 76 5.45 11.90 8.81
C LEU A 76 6.97 11.86 8.82
N ALA A 77 7.61 12.20 7.69
CA ALA A 77 9.08 12.25 7.61
C ALA A 77 9.67 13.33 8.54
N ASP A 78 9.04 14.51 8.60
CA ASP A 78 9.41 15.58 9.52
C ASP A 78 9.23 15.15 10.98
N LEU A 79 8.09 14.53 11.33
CA LEU A 79 7.80 14.03 12.67
C LEU A 79 8.83 12.96 13.12
N ALA A 80 9.13 12.00 12.24
CA ALA A 80 10.12 10.96 12.51
C ALA A 80 11.52 11.56 12.73
N SER A 81 11.92 12.55 11.92
CA SER A 81 13.20 13.25 12.08
C SER A 81 13.27 13.99 13.43
N LEU A 82 12.21 14.70 13.80
CA LEU A 82 12.12 15.45 15.06
C LEU A 82 12.12 14.54 16.30
N ALA A 83 11.46 13.38 16.20
CA ALA A 83 11.40 12.38 17.26
C ALA A 83 12.74 11.65 17.40
N GLY A 84 13.33 11.22 16.27
CA GLY A 84 14.64 10.56 16.24
C GLY A 84 15.75 11.43 16.81
N ALA A 85 15.73 12.75 16.53
CA ALA A 85 16.66 13.71 17.14
C ALA A 85 16.57 13.79 18.68
N ARG A 86 15.48 13.29 19.28
CA ARG A 86 15.27 13.18 20.73
C ARG A 86 15.51 11.76 21.26
N GLY A 87 15.96 10.84 20.42
CA GLY A 87 16.23 9.44 20.77
C GLY A 87 15.01 8.54 20.69
N ALA A 88 13.95 8.92 19.96
CA ALA A 88 12.85 8.00 19.68
C ALA A 88 13.30 6.91 18.69
N ASP A 89 12.88 5.67 18.95
CA ASP A 89 13.20 4.49 18.13
C ASP A 89 12.19 4.26 17.01
N TYR A 90 10.96 4.76 17.16
CA TYR A 90 9.89 4.56 16.18
C TYR A 90 8.82 5.66 16.22
N VAL A 91 8.07 5.75 15.13
CA VAL A 91 6.80 6.47 15.05
C VAL A 91 5.73 5.49 14.58
N LEU A 92 4.78 5.20 15.45
CA LEU A 92 3.59 4.41 15.16
C LEU A 92 2.48 5.32 14.64
N VAL A 93 1.91 4.97 13.50
CA VAL A 93 0.80 5.69 12.86
C VAL A 93 -0.44 4.80 12.72
N ASN A 94 -1.59 5.43 12.47
CA ASN A 94 -2.80 4.71 12.06
C ASN A 94 -2.60 3.94 10.75
N PRO A 95 -3.47 2.96 10.43
CA PRO A 95 -3.44 2.30 9.12
C PRO A 95 -3.54 3.33 7.98
N LEU A 96 -2.68 3.14 6.96
CA LEU A 96 -2.56 4.03 5.79
C LEU A 96 -3.18 3.42 4.53
N HIS A 97 -4.07 2.45 4.73
CA HIS A 97 -4.73 1.66 3.71
C HIS A 97 -5.67 2.47 2.83
N ALA A 98 -5.72 2.16 1.54
CA ALA A 98 -6.60 2.84 0.59
C ALA A 98 -8.07 2.65 0.96
N ALA A 99 -8.81 3.76 0.90
CA ALA A 99 -10.26 3.82 1.07
C ALA A 99 -10.95 3.93 -0.30
N ASP A 100 -12.13 4.55 -0.37
CA ASP A 100 -12.75 4.89 -1.65
C ASP A 100 -11.83 5.81 -2.49
N PRO A 101 -11.80 5.62 -3.82
CA PRO A 101 -10.89 6.34 -4.71
C PRO A 101 -11.34 7.78 -4.99
N VAL A 102 -12.59 8.10 -4.65
CA VAL A 102 -13.21 9.42 -4.78
C VAL A 102 -14.01 9.74 -3.52
N PRO A 103 -14.23 11.02 -3.17
CA PRO A 103 -15.14 11.41 -2.09
C PRO A 103 -16.60 10.97 -2.37
N PRO A 104 -17.41 10.72 -1.32
CA PRO A 104 -17.06 10.76 0.09
C PRO A 104 -16.20 9.57 0.51
N ILE A 105 -15.17 9.80 1.32
CA ILE A 105 -14.26 8.75 1.79
C ILE A 105 -14.57 8.29 3.21
N GLN A 106 -14.47 6.97 3.43
CA GLN A 106 -14.57 6.39 4.76
C GLN A 106 -13.54 7.02 5.72
N ALA A 107 -14.03 7.67 6.78
CA ALA A 107 -13.19 8.35 7.75
C ALA A 107 -12.40 7.37 8.64
N SER A 108 -12.95 6.18 8.90
CA SER A 108 -12.29 5.17 9.73
C SER A 108 -11.13 4.49 8.97
N PRO A 109 -9.88 4.60 9.44
CA PRO A 109 -8.75 3.90 8.82
C PRO A 109 -8.82 2.37 8.96
N TYR A 110 -9.75 1.86 9.77
CA TYR A 110 -9.97 0.44 10.02
C TYR A 110 -11.07 -0.17 9.14
N SER A 111 -11.68 0.61 8.24
CA SER A 111 -12.64 0.12 7.24
C SER A 111 -12.18 0.42 5.81
N PRO A 112 -10.96 -0.01 5.41
CA PRO A 112 -10.42 0.29 4.09
C PRO A 112 -11.03 -0.57 2.98
N SER A 113 -10.90 -0.11 1.73
CA SER A 113 -11.22 -0.90 0.54
C SER A 113 -10.21 -2.02 0.30
N THR A 114 -8.96 -1.83 0.75
CA THR A 114 -7.88 -2.81 0.62
C THR A 114 -6.82 -2.61 1.71
N ARG A 115 -6.27 -3.70 2.24
CA ARG A 115 -5.11 -3.65 3.17
C ARG A 115 -3.76 -3.66 2.44
N ARG A 116 -3.75 -3.81 1.11
CA ARG A 116 -2.54 -3.95 0.30
C ARG A 116 -2.01 -2.62 -0.22
N PHE A 117 -2.89 -1.74 -0.68
CA PHE A 117 -2.50 -0.47 -1.31
C PHE A 117 -2.69 0.71 -0.36
N PHE A 118 -1.95 1.80 -0.60
CA PHE A 118 -1.92 2.99 0.25
C PHE A 118 -2.95 4.03 -0.18
N ASN A 119 -3.48 4.79 0.78
CA ASN A 119 -4.43 5.87 0.53
C ASN A 119 -3.73 7.09 -0.11
N PRO A 120 -4.12 7.51 -1.34
CA PRO A 120 -3.54 8.68 -2.00
C PRO A 120 -3.76 10.01 -1.25
N LEU A 121 -4.70 10.06 -0.30
CA LEU A 121 -4.93 11.21 0.59
C LEU A 121 -3.64 11.69 1.30
N TYR A 122 -2.73 10.76 1.60
CA TYR A 122 -1.47 11.06 2.29
C TYR A 122 -0.34 11.49 1.35
N ILE A 123 -0.58 11.66 0.04
CA ILE A 123 0.42 12.18 -0.89
C ILE A 123 0.61 13.69 -0.69
N ARG A 124 1.86 14.11 -0.55
CA ARG A 124 2.28 15.51 -0.64
C ARG A 124 2.45 15.89 -2.12
N VAL A 125 1.56 16.70 -2.66
CA VAL A 125 1.58 17.09 -4.09
C VAL A 125 2.90 17.79 -4.45
N GLU A 126 3.40 18.63 -3.55
CA GLU A 126 4.64 19.39 -3.71
C GLU A 126 5.91 18.53 -3.68
N SER A 127 5.82 17.30 -3.19
CA SER A 127 6.93 16.34 -3.21
C SER A 127 7.03 15.56 -4.51
N ILE A 128 6.07 15.73 -5.44
CA ILE A 128 6.10 15.07 -6.74
C ILE A 128 7.00 15.87 -7.69
N PRO A 129 8.11 15.29 -8.20
CA PRO A 129 9.07 16.02 -9.05
C PRO A 129 8.43 16.65 -10.29
N GLU A 130 7.40 16.00 -10.83
CA GLU A 130 6.67 16.43 -12.01
C GLU A 130 5.95 17.78 -11.83
N LEU A 131 5.69 18.22 -10.59
CA LEU A 131 5.10 19.54 -10.30
C LEU A 131 5.91 20.69 -10.92
N ALA A 132 7.24 20.55 -10.98
CA ALA A 132 8.14 21.57 -11.54
C ALA A 132 7.95 21.77 -13.06
N TYR A 133 7.36 20.80 -13.76
CA TYR A 133 7.17 20.82 -15.21
C TYR A 133 5.71 21.07 -15.63
N VAL A 134 4.82 21.33 -14.66
CA VAL A 134 3.44 21.70 -14.91
C VAL A 134 3.38 23.08 -15.58
N LYS A 135 2.62 23.19 -16.69
CA LYS A 135 2.44 24.46 -17.41
C LYS A 135 1.89 25.56 -16.47
N PRO A 136 2.27 26.84 -16.63
CA PRO A 136 1.93 27.91 -15.68
C PRO A 136 0.44 28.02 -15.33
N ARG A 137 -0.45 27.88 -16.33
CA ARG A 137 -1.91 27.89 -16.09
C ARG A 137 -2.39 26.76 -15.18
N LYS A 138 -1.88 25.54 -15.37
CA LYS A 138 -2.22 24.39 -14.54
C LYS A 138 -1.59 24.53 -13.14
N ARG A 139 -0.37 25.08 -13.07
CA ARG A 139 0.31 25.33 -11.79
C ARG A 139 -0.47 26.31 -10.93
N ALA A 140 -0.94 27.41 -11.50
CA ALA A 140 -1.82 28.36 -10.80
C ALA A 140 -3.14 27.73 -10.33
N THR A 141 -3.65 26.70 -11.01
CA THR A 141 -4.80 25.93 -10.51
C THR A 141 -4.42 25.05 -9.32
N VAL A 142 -3.28 24.37 -9.35
CA VAL A 142 -2.76 23.59 -8.20
C VAL A 142 -2.57 24.49 -6.98
N ASP A 143 -1.96 25.66 -7.16
CA ASP A 143 -1.72 26.60 -6.07
C ASP A 143 -3.05 27.10 -5.46
N ARG A 144 -4.08 27.38 -6.28
CA ARG A 144 -5.42 27.73 -5.80
C ARG A 144 -6.10 26.57 -5.05
N LEU A 145 -5.92 25.34 -5.49
CA LEU A 145 -6.45 24.15 -4.80
C LEU A 145 -5.81 23.99 -3.42
N LEU A 146 -4.50 24.22 -3.31
CA LEU A 146 -3.79 24.26 -2.04
C LEU A 146 -4.35 25.37 -1.14
N ASP A 147 -4.40 26.61 -1.62
CA ASP A 147 -4.87 27.76 -0.83
C ASP A 147 -6.28 27.53 -0.26
N HIS A 148 -7.15 26.88 -1.04
CA HIS A 148 -8.51 26.53 -0.62
C HIS A 148 -8.55 25.63 0.61
N VAL A 149 -7.67 24.62 0.69
CA VAL A 149 -7.64 23.65 1.80
C VAL A 149 -6.59 23.98 2.85
N HIS A 150 -5.67 24.90 2.58
CA HIS A 150 -4.61 25.31 3.51
C HIS A 150 -5.16 25.95 4.78
N ALA A 151 -6.23 26.73 4.66
CA ALA A 151 -6.93 27.33 5.80
C ALA A 151 -7.40 26.28 6.82
N LEU A 152 -7.74 25.07 6.35
CA LEU A 152 -8.17 23.96 7.21
C LEU A 152 -7.06 23.50 8.17
N ASN A 153 -5.79 23.83 7.95
CA ASN A 153 -4.71 23.50 8.90
C ASN A 153 -4.91 24.13 10.28
N LYS A 154 -5.63 25.26 10.36
CA LYS A 154 -5.88 25.99 11.61
C LYS A 154 -7.21 25.62 12.26
N ASP A 155 -8.04 24.83 11.59
CA ASP A 155 -9.34 24.40 12.10
C ASP A 155 -9.18 23.23 13.09
N ALA A 156 -9.35 23.47 14.39
CA ALA A 156 -9.22 22.42 15.40
C ALA A 156 -10.48 21.53 15.53
N GLU A 157 -11.61 21.92 14.95
CA GLU A 157 -12.91 21.31 15.22
C GLU A 157 -13.24 20.17 14.26
N ARG A 158 -12.90 20.31 12.97
CA ARG A 158 -13.27 19.30 11.95
C ARG A 158 -12.16 19.02 10.95
N LEU A 159 -11.98 17.74 10.65
CA LEU A 159 -11.14 17.29 9.53
C LEU A 159 -12.01 16.98 8.31
N ASP A 160 -12.09 17.91 7.37
CA ASP A 160 -12.83 17.75 6.11
C ASP A 160 -12.02 16.94 5.09
N ARG A 161 -12.05 15.62 5.25
CA ARG A 161 -11.32 14.68 4.39
C ARG A 161 -11.79 14.72 2.95
N ASP A 162 -13.08 14.95 2.71
CA ASP A 162 -13.68 14.91 1.38
C ASP A 162 -13.22 16.11 0.55
N GLN A 163 -13.28 17.32 1.13
CA GLN A 163 -12.80 18.53 0.47
C GLN A 163 -11.28 18.46 0.20
N ILE A 164 -10.52 17.96 1.17
CA ILE A 164 -9.06 17.79 1.04
C ILE A 164 -8.73 16.78 -0.06
N PHE A 165 -9.42 15.63 -0.07
CA PHE A 165 -9.15 14.59 -1.04
C PHE A 165 -9.54 15.01 -2.45
N ALA A 166 -10.70 15.66 -2.62
CA ALA A 166 -11.11 16.26 -3.89
C ALA A 166 -10.05 17.23 -4.43
N ALA A 167 -9.54 18.13 -3.58
CA ALA A 167 -8.51 19.09 -3.98
C ALA A 167 -7.19 18.39 -4.39
N LYS A 168 -6.77 17.37 -3.65
CA LYS A 168 -5.58 16.58 -3.97
C LYS A 168 -5.76 15.79 -5.27
N LEU A 169 -6.89 15.12 -5.49
CA LEU A 169 -7.16 14.37 -6.73
C LEU A 169 -7.13 15.30 -7.95
N ALA A 170 -7.82 16.44 -7.89
CA ALA A 170 -7.80 17.43 -8.97
C ALA A 170 -6.36 17.93 -9.27
N ALA A 171 -5.53 18.12 -8.25
CA ALA A 171 -4.12 18.45 -8.46
C ALA A 171 -3.34 17.29 -9.09
N LEU A 172 -3.52 16.06 -8.60
CA LEU A 172 -2.85 14.87 -9.10
C LEU A 172 -3.20 14.58 -10.56
N GLU A 173 -4.45 14.78 -10.98
CA GLU A 173 -4.86 14.69 -12.40
C GLU A 173 -4.11 15.68 -13.28
N LEU A 174 -3.97 16.94 -12.84
CA LEU A 174 -3.21 17.95 -13.57
C LEU A 174 -1.74 17.53 -13.71
N LEU A 175 -1.15 16.98 -12.64
CA LEU A 175 0.23 16.47 -12.63
C LEU A 175 0.39 15.22 -13.49
N HIS A 176 -0.60 14.33 -13.54
CA HIS A 176 -0.56 13.11 -14.34
C HIS A 176 -0.41 13.39 -15.84
N THR A 177 -0.85 14.58 -16.31
CA THR A 177 -0.65 15.00 -17.71
C THR A 177 0.78 15.41 -18.06
N VAL A 178 1.67 15.52 -17.07
CA VAL A 178 3.08 15.88 -17.28
C VAL A 178 3.84 14.63 -17.72
N LYS A 179 4.56 14.75 -18.85
CA LYS A 179 5.40 13.66 -19.35
C LYS A 179 6.52 13.34 -18.35
N LEU A 180 6.62 12.08 -17.94
CA LEU A 180 7.73 11.58 -17.13
C LEU A 180 9.04 11.61 -17.93
N SER A 181 10.15 11.89 -17.24
CA SER A 181 11.47 11.66 -17.82
C SER A 181 11.68 10.16 -18.07
N PRO A 182 12.58 9.75 -18.99
CA PRO A 182 12.80 8.32 -19.25
C PRO A 182 13.20 7.51 -18.00
N ALA A 183 13.95 8.11 -17.08
CA ALA A 183 14.32 7.45 -15.82
C ALA A 183 13.11 7.28 -14.89
N ARG A 184 12.26 8.29 -14.78
CA ARG A 184 11.02 8.25 -13.98
C ARG A 184 10.00 7.26 -14.55
N GLN A 185 9.85 7.23 -15.88
CA GLN A 185 8.99 6.29 -16.57
C GLN A 185 9.40 4.83 -16.29
N ARG A 186 10.71 4.51 -16.41
CA ARG A 186 11.21 3.17 -16.09
C ARG A 186 10.96 2.77 -14.63
N ALA A 187 11.19 3.69 -13.69
CA ALA A 187 10.93 3.43 -12.28
C ALA A 187 9.45 3.17 -11.99
N PHE A 188 8.55 3.89 -12.69
CA PHE A 188 7.11 3.66 -12.59
C PHE A 188 6.70 2.29 -13.17
N GLU A 189 7.22 1.94 -14.35
CA GLU A 189 6.97 0.64 -14.99
C GLU A 189 7.49 -0.54 -14.15
N GLU A 190 8.66 -0.38 -13.53
CA GLU A 190 9.24 -1.35 -12.61
C GLU A 190 8.36 -1.55 -11.38
N PHE A 191 7.90 -0.47 -10.75
CA PHE A 191 6.94 -0.54 -9.65
C PHE A 191 5.66 -1.28 -10.04
N CYS A 192 5.10 -1.00 -11.23
CA CYS A 192 3.91 -1.70 -11.71
C CYS A 192 4.17 -3.20 -11.91
N ARG A 193 5.30 -3.55 -12.53
CA ARG A 193 5.71 -4.94 -12.76
C ARG A 193 5.90 -5.71 -11.45
N GLU A 194 6.56 -5.11 -10.47
CA GLU A 194 6.80 -5.71 -9.14
C GLU A 194 5.50 -5.87 -8.34
N SER A 195 4.56 -4.94 -8.50
CA SER A 195 3.26 -4.99 -7.82
C SER A 195 2.35 -6.08 -8.39
N GLY A 196 2.53 -6.46 -9.66
CA GLY A 196 1.82 -7.56 -10.31
C GLY A 196 0.30 -7.32 -10.48
N PRO A 197 -0.46 -8.36 -10.88
CA PRO A 197 -1.85 -8.21 -11.35
C PRO A 197 -2.81 -7.57 -10.34
N GLY A 198 -2.55 -7.74 -9.04
CA GLY A 198 -3.41 -7.14 -8.02
C GLY A 198 -3.37 -5.62 -8.00
N LEU A 199 -2.32 -4.97 -8.53
CA LEU A 199 -2.30 -3.52 -8.73
C LEU A 199 -3.26 -3.12 -9.86
N ASP A 200 -3.22 -3.85 -10.97
CA ASP A 200 -4.11 -3.62 -12.11
C ASP A 200 -5.58 -3.81 -11.72
N ASP A 201 -5.89 -4.89 -10.97
CA ASP A 201 -7.24 -5.14 -10.46
C ASP A 201 -7.74 -4.01 -9.55
N PHE A 202 -6.87 -3.49 -8.68
CA PHE A 202 -7.21 -2.38 -7.79
C PHE A 202 -7.40 -1.07 -8.56
N ALA A 203 -6.50 -0.75 -9.49
CA ALA A 203 -6.62 0.43 -10.33
C ALA A 203 -7.88 0.38 -11.21
N LEU A 204 -8.22 -0.78 -11.77
CA LEU A 204 -9.45 -1.00 -12.52
C LEU A 204 -10.68 -0.84 -11.63
N TRP A 205 -10.67 -1.40 -10.42
CA TRP A 205 -11.75 -1.18 -9.46
C TRP A 205 -11.91 0.31 -9.14
N CYS A 206 -10.83 1.05 -8.97
CA CYS A 206 -10.87 2.50 -8.74
C CYS A 206 -11.53 3.25 -9.90
N ALA A 207 -11.11 2.98 -11.14
CA ALA A 207 -11.67 3.60 -12.34
C ALA A 207 -13.17 3.31 -12.49
N ILE A 208 -13.59 2.06 -12.24
CA ILE A 208 -15.01 1.69 -12.27
C ILE A 208 -15.81 2.40 -11.18
N ARG A 209 -15.23 2.61 -9.99
CA ARG A 209 -15.88 3.30 -8.87
C ARG A 209 -16.04 4.79 -9.12
N GLU A 210 -15.09 5.42 -9.81
CA GLU A 210 -15.13 6.83 -10.21
C GLU A 210 -16.26 7.11 -11.21
N ASP A 211 -16.45 6.23 -12.20
CA ASP A 211 -17.51 6.37 -13.21
C ASP A 211 -18.94 6.12 -12.69
N ARG A 212 -19.07 5.53 -11.49
CA ARG A 212 -20.36 5.12 -10.93
C ARG A 212 -20.89 6.12 -9.92
N SER A 213 -22.21 6.33 -9.93
CA SER A 213 -22.89 7.11 -8.90
C SER A 213 -22.62 6.56 -7.49
N PRO A 214 -22.43 7.40 -6.46
CA PRO A 214 -22.24 6.96 -5.07
C PRO A 214 -23.36 6.06 -4.54
N ASP A 215 -24.57 6.20 -5.10
CA ASP A 215 -25.78 5.46 -4.75
C ASP A 215 -25.96 4.15 -5.52
N ASP A 216 -25.06 3.79 -6.44
CA ASP A 216 -25.13 2.53 -7.17
C ASP A 216 -24.93 1.34 -6.21
N PRO A 217 -25.96 0.51 -5.96
CA PRO A 217 -25.88 -0.61 -5.02
C PRO A 217 -24.89 -1.69 -5.48
N SER A 218 -24.52 -1.72 -6.76
CA SER A 218 -23.51 -2.64 -7.29
C SER A 218 -22.07 -2.14 -7.09
N GLY A 219 -21.87 -0.87 -6.69
CA GLY A 219 -20.60 -0.31 -6.22
C GLY A 219 -20.27 -0.66 -4.76
N ARG A 220 -21.27 -1.06 -3.96
CA ARG A 220 -21.07 -1.67 -2.64
C ARG A 220 -20.66 -3.13 -2.84
N THR A 221 -19.40 -3.37 -3.20
CA THR A 221 -18.84 -4.71 -3.14
C THR A 221 -18.77 -5.16 -1.67
N ARG A 222 -19.89 -5.67 -1.13
CA ARG A 222 -19.84 -6.69 -0.07
C ARG A 222 -19.08 -7.85 -0.67
N GLY A 223 -17.76 -7.90 -0.43
CA GLY A 223 -16.84 -8.98 -0.80
C GLY A 223 -17.32 -9.77 -2.02
N HIS A 224 -17.30 -9.17 -3.20
CA HIS A 224 -17.66 -9.89 -4.42
C HIS A 224 -16.75 -11.13 -4.50
N PRO A 225 -17.26 -12.34 -4.81
CA PRO A 225 -16.52 -13.60 -4.58
C PRO A 225 -15.18 -13.69 -5.32
N ARG A 226 -14.93 -12.92 -6.40
CA ARG A 226 -13.57 -12.79 -6.98
C ARG A 226 -12.55 -12.09 -6.06
N PHE A 227 -13.01 -11.25 -5.13
CA PHE A 227 -12.20 -10.55 -4.14
C PHE A 227 -12.21 -11.23 -2.76
N ALA A 228 -13.11 -12.19 -2.52
CA ALA A 228 -13.19 -12.99 -1.29
C ALA A 228 -12.62 -14.42 -1.46
N GLN A 229 -12.81 -15.04 -2.63
CA GLN A 229 -12.03 -16.17 -3.11
C GLN A 229 -10.90 -15.66 -4.02
N GLY A 230 -9.93 -14.99 -3.41
CA GLY A 230 -8.57 -15.33 -3.82
C GLY A 230 -8.40 -16.80 -3.46
N ARG A 231 -8.53 -17.69 -4.44
CA ARG A 231 -7.76 -18.94 -4.37
C ARG A 231 -6.37 -18.47 -4.00
N VAL A 232 -5.84 -18.92 -2.87
CA VAL A 232 -4.42 -18.72 -2.57
C VAL A 232 -3.65 -19.64 -3.51
N ASP A 233 -3.83 -19.47 -4.82
CA ASP A 233 -2.78 -19.73 -5.78
C ASP A 233 -1.77 -18.68 -5.37
N ALA A 234 -0.78 -19.07 -4.55
CA ALA A 234 0.20 -18.19 -3.95
C ALA A 234 0.57 -17.11 -4.98
N PRO A 235 0.00 -15.89 -4.89
CA PRO A 235 0.29 -14.89 -5.88
C PRO A 235 1.77 -14.66 -5.67
N GLY A 236 2.55 -14.86 -6.75
CA GLY A 236 3.98 -14.58 -6.72
C GLY A 236 4.14 -13.23 -6.06
N PHE A 237 4.53 -13.24 -4.78
CA PHE A 237 5.00 -12.05 -4.11
C PHE A 237 6.06 -11.55 -5.06
N GLY A 238 5.81 -10.37 -5.65
CA GLY A 238 6.74 -9.73 -6.58
C GLY A 238 8.12 -9.93 -6.00
N ARG A 239 8.95 -10.65 -6.76
CA ARG A 239 10.23 -11.19 -6.29
C ARG A 239 10.93 -10.05 -5.54
N PRO A 240 11.11 -10.12 -4.21
CA PRO A 240 12.22 -9.40 -3.65
C PRO A 240 13.42 -10.12 -4.25
N ASP A 241 14.29 -9.43 -4.98
CA ASP A 241 15.60 -9.94 -5.44
C ASP A 241 16.54 -10.30 -4.25
N ARG A 242 15.97 -10.66 -3.10
CA ARG A 242 16.60 -10.95 -1.81
C ARG A 242 16.29 -12.36 -1.28
N PHE A 243 15.48 -13.16 -1.97
CA PHE A 243 15.32 -14.57 -1.63
C PHE A 243 16.09 -15.45 -2.63
N PRO A 244 16.84 -16.48 -2.16
CA PRO A 244 17.51 -17.42 -3.04
C PRO A 244 16.49 -18.15 -3.94
N PRO A 245 16.92 -18.69 -5.10
CA PRO A 245 16.02 -19.35 -6.05
C PRO A 245 15.24 -20.50 -5.39
N LEU A 246 14.03 -20.72 -5.91
CA LEU A 246 13.11 -21.79 -5.51
C LEU A 246 13.84 -23.14 -5.48
N ALA A 247 13.87 -23.79 -4.32
CA ALA A 247 14.26 -25.19 -4.22
C ALA A 247 13.02 -26.04 -4.52
N SER A 248 13.05 -26.83 -5.59
CA SER A 248 12.07 -27.88 -5.83
C SER A 248 12.40 -29.08 -4.93
N VAL A 249 11.45 -29.49 -4.10
CA VAL A 249 11.56 -30.74 -3.34
C VAL A 249 10.68 -31.76 -4.05
N ASP A 250 11.32 -32.68 -4.76
CA ASP A 250 10.65 -33.85 -5.33
C ASP A 250 10.51 -34.91 -4.23
N LEU A 251 9.28 -35.20 -3.84
CA LEU A 251 8.97 -36.37 -3.03
C LEU A 251 8.59 -37.50 -4.00
N ARG A 252 9.46 -38.51 -4.10
CA ARG A 252 9.17 -39.78 -4.79
C ARG A 252 8.64 -40.81 -3.81
#